data_AF-A0A7R8X2F1-F1
#
_entry.id   AF-A0A7R8X2F1-F1
#
_cell.length_a   1.000
_cell.length_b   1.000
_cell.length_c   1.000
_cell.angle_alpha   90.00
_cell.angle_beta   90.00
_cell.angle_gamma   90.00
#
_symmetry.space_group_name_H-M   'P 1'
#
loop_
_entity.id
_entity.type
_entity.pdbx_description
1 polymer ?
#
loop_
_entity_poly.entity_id
_entity_poly.type
_entity_poly.pdbx_seq_one_letter_code
_entity_poly.pdbx_strand_id
1 'polypeptide(L)'
;MRNVQSMEEIKTPIGYARAWIRLALEKKLLSRHFRELLSNQDLLRGSYKRYAFLRCDDEREQFLYHLLTLNAVDFFCFTNTFHNTVIPYQVIIIPTRKMSASTTTANVWVRIAGTLGETKPIQVPRGSNQMFFQHKNLGILSTLSIGHDDSGMSPNWMVEHVIVRNEVTGHTYKFPCGRWLGRNVDDGSIERLLVGELMPLAANDANIVESCRGPPSRPRSPSVSRRSTVGQLQNMLSDAVNSLVKHFHKAEKERGNLTILLCGDGGLVPSLEQVLGFGFKSSRFFSRNLYLWDYLVRVQAFYITNVKQNKAEGKRPTNPEHYRIIKSFCLLVDRIGKASSTLGKDDRFQLFIVLSVRDHLLSCFLDPLAEAPPTSQMFEEYCFLRDPELREFLQKLLNTLHEFNMVVEGSLTKGIASPSYNCTVMRPPPSPRRKP
;
A
#
# COMPACT_ATOMS: atom_id res chain seq x y z
N MET A 1 -31.17 -10.03 -3.52
CA MET A 1 -31.85 -9.47 -4.72
C MET A 1 -31.98 -7.96 -4.67
N ARG A 2 -32.41 -7.34 -3.55
CA ARG A 2 -32.59 -5.88 -3.42
C ARG A 2 -31.45 -5.02 -4.00
N ASN A 3 -30.19 -5.33 -3.65
CA ASN A 3 -29.01 -4.60 -4.16
C ASN A 3 -28.90 -4.56 -5.69
N VAL A 4 -29.35 -5.62 -6.37
CA VAL A 4 -29.32 -5.71 -7.84
C VAL A 4 -30.54 -5.02 -8.46
N GLN A 5 -31.70 -5.12 -7.79
CA GLN A 5 -32.93 -4.47 -8.25
C GLN A 5 -32.87 -2.94 -8.14
N SER A 6 -32.08 -2.41 -7.20
CA SER A 6 -31.85 -0.96 -7.06
C SER A 6 -30.86 -0.38 -8.08
N MET A 7 -30.27 -1.20 -8.95
CA MET A 7 -29.32 -0.73 -9.97
C MET A 7 -30.07 -0.13 -11.16
N GLU A 8 -29.82 1.16 -11.44
CA GLU A 8 -30.46 1.90 -12.53
C GLU A 8 -29.90 1.57 -13.92
N GLU A 9 -28.66 1.07 -13.99
CA GLU A 9 -27.96 0.77 -15.25
C GLU A 9 -28.46 -0.52 -15.92
N ILE A 10 -29.19 -1.37 -15.20
CA ILE A 10 -29.73 -2.64 -15.71
C ILE A 10 -31.20 -2.43 -16.07
N LYS A 11 -31.58 -2.77 -17.30
CA LYS A 11 -32.96 -2.56 -17.81
C LYS A 11 -33.68 -3.85 -18.23
N THR A 12 -32.99 -4.98 -18.22
CA THR A 12 -33.54 -6.25 -18.74
C THR A 12 -33.58 -7.34 -17.65
N PRO A 13 -34.59 -8.22 -17.66
CA PRO A 13 -34.64 -9.36 -16.73
C PRO A 13 -33.39 -10.25 -16.79
N ILE A 14 -32.86 -10.48 -18.01
CA ILE A 14 -31.63 -11.24 -18.22
C ILE A 14 -30.43 -10.51 -17.61
N GLY A 15 -30.37 -9.17 -17.73
CA GLY A 15 -29.35 -8.35 -17.11
C GLY A 15 -29.37 -8.47 -15.58
N TYR A 16 -30.55 -8.40 -14.96
CA TYR A 16 -30.70 -8.55 -13.51
C TYR A 16 -30.28 -9.94 -13.04
N ALA A 17 -30.66 -11.00 -13.75
CA ALA A 17 -30.23 -12.36 -13.43
C ALA A 17 -28.70 -12.51 -13.52
N ARG A 18 -28.09 -11.97 -14.59
CA ARG A 18 -26.64 -11.96 -14.80
C ARG A 18 -25.88 -11.18 -13.73
N ALA A 19 -26.41 -10.06 -13.27
CA ALA A 19 -25.84 -9.26 -12.19
C ALA A 19 -25.96 -9.97 -10.84
N TRP A 20 -27.10 -10.60 -10.58
CA TRP A 20 -27.32 -11.38 -9.37
C TRP A 20 -26.38 -12.58 -9.26
N ILE A 21 -26.16 -13.33 -10.35
CA ILE A 21 -25.19 -14.43 -10.37
C ILE A 21 -23.77 -13.92 -10.07
N ARG A 22 -23.33 -12.82 -10.72
CA ARG A 22 -22.02 -12.22 -10.45
C ARG A 22 -21.86 -11.81 -8.99
N LEU A 23 -22.87 -11.13 -8.45
CA LEU A 23 -22.86 -10.73 -7.04
C LEU A 23 -22.83 -11.95 -6.12
N ALA A 24 -23.64 -12.97 -6.39
CA ALA A 24 -23.68 -14.18 -5.57
C ALA A 24 -22.38 -15.00 -5.64
N LEU A 25 -21.68 -15.02 -6.79
CA LEU A 25 -20.35 -15.62 -6.93
C LEU A 25 -19.32 -14.86 -6.09
N GLU A 26 -19.27 -13.53 -6.25
CA GLU A 26 -18.36 -12.67 -5.50
C GLU A 26 -18.60 -12.76 -3.98
N LYS A 27 -19.86 -12.91 -3.55
CA LYS A 27 -20.21 -13.14 -2.14
C LYS A 27 -19.94 -14.56 -1.65
N LYS A 28 -19.58 -15.51 -2.52
CA LYS A 28 -19.49 -16.96 -2.22
C LYS A 28 -20.81 -17.56 -1.71
N LEU A 29 -21.94 -17.04 -2.20
CA LEU A 29 -23.30 -17.42 -1.80
C LEU A 29 -24.10 -18.10 -2.91
N LEU A 30 -23.55 -18.28 -4.12
CA LEU A 30 -24.32 -18.79 -5.27
C LEU A 30 -24.99 -20.14 -4.98
N SER A 31 -24.23 -21.15 -4.55
CA SER A 31 -24.78 -22.48 -4.20
C SER A 31 -25.83 -22.38 -3.08
N ARG A 32 -25.56 -21.60 -2.03
CA ARG A 32 -26.50 -21.39 -0.91
C ARG A 32 -27.81 -20.74 -1.39
N HIS A 33 -27.73 -19.74 -2.24
CA HIS A 33 -28.90 -19.06 -2.78
C HIS A 33 -29.73 -19.96 -3.68
N PHE A 34 -29.09 -20.75 -4.55
CA PHE A 34 -29.82 -21.73 -5.36
C PHE A 34 -30.44 -22.83 -4.50
N ARG A 35 -29.74 -23.32 -3.47
CA ARG A 35 -30.31 -24.29 -2.51
C ARG A 35 -31.57 -23.75 -1.84
N GLU A 36 -31.53 -22.50 -1.37
CA GLU A 36 -32.68 -21.84 -0.75
C GLU A 36 -33.84 -21.70 -1.75
N LEU A 37 -33.55 -21.21 -2.96
CA LEU A 37 -34.54 -21.04 -4.03
C LEU A 37 -35.21 -22.37 -4.43
N LEU A 38 -34.41 -23.44 -4.51
CA LEU A 38 -34.84 -24.76 -4.95
C LEU A 38 -35.45 -25.60 -3.81
N SER A 39 -35.43 -25.11 -2.57
CA SER A 39 -36.10 -25.76 -1.43
C SER A 39 -37.63 -25.68 -1.53
N ASN A 40 -38.15 -24.66 -2.23
CA ASN A 40 -39.60 -24.46 -2.42
C ASN A 40 -40.16 -25.37 -3.53
N GLN A 41 -40.55 -26.59 -3.15
CA GLN A 41 -41.05 -27.60 -4.06
C GLN A 41 -42.36 -27.23 -4.75
N ASP A 42 -43.23 -26.44 -4.10
CA ASP A 42 -44.50 -26.01 -4.68
C ASP A 42 -44.29 -25.05 -5.85
N LEU A 43 -43.38 -24.08 -5.68
CA LEU A 43 -42.98 -23.17 -6.75
C LEU A 43 -42.38 -23.93 -7.94
N LEU A 44 -41.55 -24.95 -7.68
CA LEU A 44 -40.94 -25.78 -8.73
C LEU A 44 -41.99 -26.62 -9.47
N ARG A 45 -42.96 -27.18 -8.76
CA ARG A 45 -44.06 -27.96 -9.35
C ARG A 45 -44.94 -27.10 -10.24
N GLY A 46 -45.19 -25.85 -9.85
CA GLY A 46 -45.97 -24.88 -10.63
C GLY A 46 -45.23 -24.31 -11.84
N SER A 47 -43.89 -24.22 -11.79
CA SER A 47 -43.10 -23.55 -12.84
C SER A 47 -42.41 -24.51 -13.83
N TYR A 48 -42.16 -25.76 -13.43
CA TYR A 48 -41.37 -26.72 -14.22
C TYR A 48 -42.08 -28.07 -14.43
N LYS A 49 -41.95 -28.61 -15.64
CA LYS A 49 -42.41 -29.97 -15.98
C LYS A 49 -41.68 -31.03 -15.16
N ARG A 50 -42.30 -32.19 -14.93
CA ARG A 50 -41.77 -33.27 -14.06
C ARG A 50 -40.37 -33.76 -14.46
N TYR A 51 -40.04 -33.74 -15.75
CA TYR A 51 -38.75 -34.18 -16.29
C TYR A 51 -37.71 -33.04 -16.38
N ALA A 52 -38.03 -31.84 -15.90
CA ALA A 52 -37.10 -30.72 -15.94
C ALA A 52 -35.93 -30.95 -14.98
N PHE A 53 -34.74 -30.50 -15.39
CA PHE A 53 -33.50 -30.59 -14.61
C PHE A 53 -33.66 -30.23 -13.13
N LEU A 54 -34.28 -29.09 -12.84
CA LEU A 54 -34.46 -28.59 -11.46
C LEU A 54 -35.40 -29.42 -10.59
N ARG A 55 -36.18 -30.35 -11.18
CA ARG A 55 -37.09 -31.27 -10.49
C ARG A 55 -36.52 -32.68 -10.36
N CYS A 56 -35.37 -32.97 -10.96
CA CYS A 56 -34.64 -34.21 -10.74
C CYS A 56 -33.71 -34.01 -9.53
N ASP A 57 -33.97 -34.73 -8.44
CA ASP A 57 -33.27 -34.51 -7.16
C ASP A 57 -31.76 -34.79 -7.27
N ASP A 58 -31.37 -35.89 -7.92
CA ASP A 58 -29.95 -36.26 -8.07
C ASP A 58 -29.16 -35.22 -8.88
N GLU A 59 -29.70 -34.80 -10.02
CA GLU A 59 -29.10 -33.78 -10.89
C GLU A 59 -29.02 -32.41 -10.19
N ARG A 60 -30.08 -32.06 -9.43
CA ARG A 60 -30.11 -30.82 -8.64
C ARG A 60 -29.03 -30.80 -7.57
N GLU A 61 -28.87 -31.89 -6.81
CA GLU A 61 -27.86 -31.94 -5.76
C GLU A 61 -26.46 -31.88 -6.37
N GLN A 62 -26.19 -32.62 -7.45
CA GLN A 62 -24.91 -32.53 -8.17
C GLN A 62 -24.64 -31.10 -8.66
N PHE A 63 -25.63 -30.42 -9.23
CA PHE A 63 -25.51 -29.02 -9.63
C PHE A 63 -25.12 -28.11 -8.45
N LEU A 64 -25.78 -28.25 -7.30
CA LEU A 64 -25.46 -27.47 -6.11
C LEU A 64 -24.06 -27.74 -5.57
N TYR A 65 -23.58 -28.99 -5.64
CA TYR A 65 -22.20 -29.36 -5.30
C TYR A 65 -21.18 -28.72 -6.24
N HIS A 66 -21.41 -28.75 -7.56
CA HIS A 66 -20.53 -28.07 -8.51
C HIS A 66 -20.49 -26.55 -8.27
N LEU A 67 -21.61 -25.92 -7.94
CA LEU A 67 -21.62 -24.50 -7.57
C LEU A 67 -20.88 -24.22 -6.26
N LEU A 68 -20.85 -25.18 -5.33
CA LEU A 68 -20.15 -25.01 -4.04
C LEU A 68 -18.63 -24.96 -4.24
N THR A 69 -18.07 -25.70 -5.19
CA THR A 69 -16.63 -25.69 -5.47
C THR A 69 -16.13 -24.31 -5.92
N LEU A 70 -17.00 -23.48 -6.50
CA LEU A 70 -16.69 -22.11 -6.88
C LEU A 70 -16.33 -21.22 -5.68
N ASN A 71 -16.76 -21.56 -4.45
CA ASN A 71 -16.39 -20.79 -3.25
C ASN A 71 -14.89 -20.85 -2.93
N ALA A 72 -14.14 -21.80 -3.52
CA ALA A 72 -12.69 -21.89 -3.37
C ALA A 72 -11.93 -20.74 -4.06
N VAL A 73 -12.58 -20.00 -4.96
CA VAL A 73 -11.98 -18.90 -5.73
C VAL A 73 -12.57 -17.56 -5.28
N ASP A 74 -11.73 -16.54 -5.21
CA ASP A 74 -12.16 -15.16 -4.98
C ASP A 74 -12.53 -14.51 -6.32
N PHE A 75 -13.82 -14.25 -6.50
CA PHE A 75 -14.34 -13.57 -7.68
C PHE A 75 -14.54 -12.08 -7.42
N PHE A 76 -14.14 -11.24 -8.37
CA PHE A 76 -14.43 -9.80 -8.39
C PHE A 76 -15.32 -9.42 -9.57
N CYS A 77 -16.11 -10.37 -10.06
CA CYS A 77 -16.83 -10.24 -11.33
C CYS A 77 -18.00 -9.24 -11.25
N PHE A 78 -18.60 -9.00 -10.08
CA PHE A 78 -19.58 -7.93 -9.92
C PHE A 78 -18.86 -6.58 -9.86
N THR A 79 -17.86 -6.48 -8.98
CA THR A 79 -17.07 -5.26 -8.78
C THR A 79 -16.41 -4.76 -10.06
N ASN A 80 -15.86 -5.65 -10.89
CA ASN A 80 -15.19 -5.30 -12.15
C ASN A 80 -16.13 -5.18 -13.36
N THR A 81 -17.44 -5.38 -13.18
CA THR A 81 -18.42 -5.16 -14.27
C THR A 81 -19.17 -3.85 -14.09
N PHE A 82 -19.53 -3.52 -12.84
CA PHE A 82 -20.45 -2.42 -12.52
C PHE A 82 -19.71 -1.23 -11.91
N HIS A 83 -18.92 -0.53 -12.73
CA HIS A 83 -18.05 0.57 -12.26
C HIS A 83 -18.82 1.82 -11.82
N ASN A 84 -20.00 2.07 -12.40
CA ASN A 84 -20.78 3.27 -12.13
C ASN A 84 -21.81 3.09 -10.99
N THR A 85 -22.00 1.85 -10.52
CA THR A 85 -22.92 1.57 -9.42
C THR A 85 -22.46 2.30 -8.15
N VAL A 86 -23.42 2.92 -7.45
CA VAL A 86 -23.19 3.54 -6.16
C VAL A 86 -23.18 2.46 -5.08
N ILE A 87 -22.06 2.39 -4.36
CA ILE A 87 -21.82 1.40 -3.32
C ILE A 87 -21.79 2.11 -1.95
N PRO A 88 -22.56 1.62 -0.96
CA PRO A 88 -22.37 1.99 0.43
C PRO A 88 -21.12 1.31 1.00
N TYR A 89 -20.27 2.12 1.63
CA TYR A 89 -19.08 1.70 2.34
C TYR A 89 -19.22 2.01 3.83
N GLN A 90 -18.87 1.05 4.67
CA GLN A 90 -18.75 1.22 6.11
C GLN A 90 -17.27 1.36 6.48
N VAL A 91 -16.91 2.39 7.23
CA VAL A 91 -15.57 2.59 7.77
C VAL A 91 -15.62 2.50 9.28
N ILE A 92 -14.75 1.66 9.86
CA ILE A 92 -14.63 1.47 11.30
C ILE A 92 -13.16 1.70 11.69
N ILE A 93 -12.91 2.71 12.51
CA ILE A 93 -11.60 3.05 13.06
C ILE A 93 -11.48 2.34 14.40
N ILE A 94 -10.44 1.52 14.55
CA ILE A 94 -10.18 0.79 15.79
C ILE A 94 -9.02 1.50 16.53
N PRO A 95 -9.31 2.22 17.64
CA PRO A 95 -8.27 2.80 18.48
C PRO A 95 -7.62 1.73 19.34
N THR A 96 -6.41 2.00 19.85
CA THR A 96 -5.77 1.07 20.78
C THR A 96 -6.48 1.05 22.14
N ARG A 97 -6.74 -0.14 22.67
CA ARG A 97 -7.33 -0.34 24.01
C ARG A 97 -6.32 -0.24 25.16
N LYS A 98 -5.01 -0.22 24.85
CA LYS A 98 -3.94 -0.29 25.85
C LYS A 98 -3.62 1.06 26.51
N MET A 99 -4.10 2.18 25.97
CA MET A 99 -3.82 3.51 26.49
C MET A 99 -5.10 4.34 26.55
N SER A 100 -5.37 4.92 27.72
CA SER A 100 -6.54 5.77 28.00
C SER A 100 -6.58 7.08 27.22
N ALA A 101 -5.47 7.47 26.57
CA ALA A 101 -5.33 8.69 25.78
C ALA A 101 -5.27 8.43 24.25
N SER A 102 -5.92 7.36 23.77
CA SER A 102 -5.88 6.97 22.35
C SER A 102 -6.91 7.68 21.46
N THR A 103 -7.78 8.52 22.03
CA THR A 103 -8.79 9.32 21.31
C THR A 103 -8.30 10.73 21.07
N THR A 104 -8.61 11.30 19.90
CA THR A 104 -8.23 12.67 19.53
C THR A 104 -9.40 13.64 19.62
N THR A 105 -9.09 14.90 19.96
CA THR A 105 -10.04 16.02 19.86
C THR A 105 -10.04 16.70 18.48
N ALA A 106 -9.07 16.36 17.63
CA ALA A 106 -8.91 16.97 16.32
C ALA A 106 -9.99 16.51 15.32
N ASN A 107 -10.17 17.26 14.23
CA ASN A 107 -11.05 16.83 13.15
C ASN A 107 -10.36 15.74 12.32
N VAL A 108 -10.94 14.55 12.30
CA VAL A 108 -10.42 13.38 11.60
C VAL A 108 -11.02 13.29 10.20
N TRP A 109 -10.19 12.88 9.24
CA TRP A 109 -10.62 12.59 7.88
C TRP A 109 -10.01 11.28 7.37
N VAL A 110 -10.68 10.68 6.39
CA VAL A 110 -10.15 9.53 5.64
C VAL A 110 -10.28 9.75 4.13
N ARG A 111 -9.40 9.11 3.37
CA ARG A 111 -9.45 9.03 1.91
C ARG A 111 -9.20 7.58 1.51
N ILE A 112 -10.07 7.02 0.68
CA ILE A 112 -10.00 5.60 0.29
C ILE A 112 -9.73 5.53 -1.21
N ALA A 113 -8.80 4.66 -1.61
CA ALA A 113 -8.49 4.38 -3.00
C ALA A 113 -8.61 2.89 -3.30
N GLY A 114 -8.98 2.59 -4.54
CA GLY A 114 -9.03 1.24 -5.09
C GLY A 114 -8.83 1.26 -6.61
N THR A 115 -8.99 0.10 -7.23
CA THR A 115 -8.68 -0.11 -8.66
C THR A 115 -9.50 0.75 -9.63
N LEU A 116 -10.65 1.29 -9.20
CA LEU A 116 -11.53 2.10 -10.05
C LEU A 116 -11.54 3.60 -9.69
N GLY A 117 -10.79 4.01 -8.66
CA GLY A 117 -10.65 5.42 -8.31
C GLY A 117 -10.38 5.66 -6.82
N GLU A 118 -10.39 6.93 -6.45
CA GLU A 118 -10.22 7.40 -5.08
C GLU A 118 -11.32 8.37 -4.66
N THR A 119 -11.61 8.42 -3.36
CA THR A 119 -12.50 9.42 -2.78
C THR A 119 -11.76 10.75 -2.60
N LYS A 120 -12.52 11.84 -2.43
CA LYS A 120 -11.99 13.04 -1.76
C LYS A 120 -11.81 12.75 -0.25
N PRO A 121 -11.10 13.61 0.51
CA PRO A 121 -11.12 13.52 1.98
C PRO A 121 -12.56 13.58 2.52
N ILE A 122 -12.95 12.57 3.27
CA ILE A 122 -14.26 12.44 3.92
C ILE A 122 -14.02 12.71 5.41
N GLN A 123 -14.74 13.69 5.96
CA GLN A 123 -14.66 14.01 7.38
C GLN A 123 -15.37 12.93 8.20
N VAL A 124 -14.70 12.43 9.24
CA VAL A 124 -15.28 11.50 10.19
C VAL A 124 -16.07 12.31 11.23
N PRO A 125 -17.32 11.95 11.54
CA PRO A 125 -18.09 12.64 12.57
C PRO A 125 -17.34 12.67 13.91
N ARG A 126 -17.26 13.85 14.55
CA ARG A 126 -16.56 14.02 15.83
C ARG A 126 -17.09 13.05 16.88
N GLY A 127 -16.17 12.42 17.61
CA GLY A 127 -16.52 11.43 18.64
C GLY A 127 -17.01 10.08 18.11
N SER A 128 -17.09 9.89 16.79
CA SER A 128 -17.42 8.61 16.19
C SER A 128 -16.17 7.88 15.72
N ASN A 129 -16.16 6.57 15.94
CA ASN A 129 -15.18 5.64 15.36
C ASN A 129 -15.75 4.91 14.14
N GLN A 130 -16.98 5.23 13.73
CA GLN A 130 -17.67 4.57 12.63
C GLN A 130 -18.35 5.60 11.73
N MET A 131 -18.30 5.38 10.42
CA MET A 131 -19.07 6.17 9.47
C MET A 131 -19.52 5.32 8.29
N PHE A 132 -20.58 5.79 7.62
CA PHE A 132 -21.05 5.23 6.36
C PHE A 132 -21.01 6.33 5.31
N PHE A 133 -20.58 5.97 4.11
CA PHE A 133 -20.66 6.87 2.96
C PHE A 133 -21.04 6.10 1.70
N GLN A 134 -21.60 6.81 0.73
CA GLN A 134 -21.90 6.25 -0.58
C GLN A 134 -20.95 6.87 -1.60
N HIS A 135 -20.44 6.04 -2.51
CA HIS A 135 -19.58 6.50 -3.59
C HIS A 135 -19.77 5.61 -4.82
N LYS A 136 -19.37 6.10 -5.99
CA LYS A 136 -19.18 5.19 -7.14
C LYS A 136 -18.22 4.07 -6.75
N ASN A 137 -18.47 2.88 -7.27
CA ASN A 137 -17.66 1.71 -7.03
C ASN A 137 -16.16 2.00 -7.15
N LEU A 138 -15.45 1.91 -6.02
CA LEU A 138 -14.00 2.13 -5.89
C LEU A 138 -13.19 0.91 -6.37
N GLY A 139 -13.85 -0.19 -6.73
CA GLY A 139 -13.18 -1.42 -7.15
C GLY A 139 -12.64 -2.23 -5.98
N ILE A 140 -11.51 -2.88 -6.21
CA ILE A 140 -10.74 -3.59 -5.17
C ILE A 140 -9.95 -2.53 -4.39
N LEU A 141 -10.24 -2.38 -3.09
CA LEU A 141 -9.61 -1.35 -2.27
C LEU A 141 -8.12 -1.64 -2.08
N SER A 142 -7.29 -0.61 -2.19
CA SER A 142 -5.84 -0.72 -2.17
C SER A 142 -5.21 0.03 -1.00
N THR A 143 -5.60 1.29 -0.81
CA THR A 143 -5.02 2.16 0.21
C THR A 143 -6.06 3.01 0.91
N LEU A 144 -5.72 3.41 2.13
CA LEU A 144 -6.49 4.34 2.93
C LEU A 144 -5.54 5.38 3.52
N SER A 145 -5.76 6.65 3.22
CA SER A 145 -5.13 7.74 3.98
C SER A 145 -6.03 8.14 5.13
N ILE A 146 -5.47 8.26 6.33
CA ILE A 146 -6.16 8.72 7.54
C ILE A 146 -5.35 9.82 8.19
N GLY A 147 -6.01 10.87 8.68
CA GLY A 147 -5.31 11.98 9.30
C GLY A 147 -6.23 12.88 10.08
N HIS A 148 -5.63 13.91 10.69
CA HIS A 148 -6.36 14.94 11.40
C HIS A 148 -5.78 16.34 11.12
N ASP A 149 -6.51 17.37 11.53
CA ASP A 149 -6.12 18.77 11.32
C ASP A 149 -5.25 19.37 12.46
N ASP A 150 -4.96 18.56 13.48
CA ASP A 150 -4.11 18.91 14.64
C ASP A 150 -4.73 19.95 15.57
N SER A 151 -6.06 20.14 15.47
CA SER A 151 -6.81 21.05 16.32
C SER A 151 -7.18 20.45 17.68
N GLY A 152 -7.61 21.31 18.60
CA GLY A 152 -8.06 20.92 19.94
C GLY A 152 -6.93 20.76 20.97
N MET A 153 -7.28 20.41 22.20
CA MET A 153 -6.35 20.34 23.33
C MET A 153 -5.51 19.06 23.34
N SER A 154 -6.00 17.99 22.73
CA SER A 154 -5.33 16.69 22.67
C SER A 154 -5.43 16.11 21.26
N PRO A 155 -4.65 16.64 20.29
CA PRO A 155 -4.71 16.20 18.89
C PRO A 155 -4.04 14.84 18.66
N ASN A 156 -3.11 14.44 19.54
CA ASN A 156 -2.38 13.18 19.43
C ASN A 156 -3.35 11.99 19.42
N TRP A 157 -3.19 11.09 18.44
CA TRP A 157 -4.12 10.02 18.16
C TRP A 157 -3.40 8.70 17.91
N MET A 158 -3.83 7.60 18.52
CA MET A 158 -3.23 6.27 18.29
C MET A 158 -4.23 5.34 17.62
N VAL A 159 -4.02 5.06 16.33
CA VAL A 159 -4.87 4.18 15.53
C VAL A 159 -4.22 2.81 15.42
N GLU A 160 -4.95 1.76 15.81
CA GLU A 160 -4.47 0.38 15.67
C GLU A 160 -4.64 -0.09 14.23
N HIS A 161 -5.86 0.00 13.69
CA HIS A 161 -6.18 -0.30 12.30
C HIS A 161 -7.53 0.32 11.91
N VAL A 162 -7.80 0.36 10.61
CA VAL A 162 -9.09 0.77 10.05
C VAL A 162 -9.67 -0.40 9.27
N ILE A 163 -10.97 -0.62 9.36
CA ILE A 163 -11.71 -1.61 8.59
C ILE A 163 -12.62 -0.86 7.62
N VAL A 164 -12.60 -1.26 6.34
CA VAL A 164 -13.54 -0.76 5.33
C VAL A 164 -14.30 -1.94 4.72
N ARG A 165 -15.63 -1.89 4.77
CA ARG A 165 -16.51 -2.91 4.20
C ARG A 165 -17.31 -2.34 3.04
N ASN A 166 -17.36 -3.08 1.95
CA ASN A 166 -18.31 -2.87 0.87
C ASN A 166 -19.65 -3.53 1.27
N GLU A 167 -20.69 -2.74 1.54
CA GLU A 167 -21.96 -3.26 2.06
C GLU A 167 -22.77 -4.06 1.01
N VAL A 168 -22.41 -3.98 -0.27
CA VAL A 168 -23.05 -4.76 -1.34
C VAL A 168 -22.44 -6.15 -1.45
N THR A 169 -21.12 -6.21 -1.62
CA THR A 169 -20.37 -7.47 -1.81
C THR A 169 -19.98 -8.13 -0.49
N GLY A 170 -19.97 -7.39 0.61
CA GLY A 170 -19.48 -7.88 1.91
C GLY A 170 -17.96 -8.03 1.98
N HIS A 171 -17.20 -7.66 0.93
CA HIS A 171 -15.75 -7.63 1.00
C HIS A 171 -15.30 -6.63 2.07
N THR A 172 -14.46 -7.10 2.98
CA THR A 172 -13.93 -6.33 4.11
C THR A 172 -12.42 -6.24 3.97
N TYR A 173 -11.90 -5.02 4.10
CA TYR A 173 -10.48 -4.73 4.00
C TYR A 173 -9.97 -4.20 5.33
N LYS A 174 -8.87 -4.75 5.81
CA LYS A 174 -8.15 -4.26 6.99
C LYS A 174 -7.00 -3.37 6.52
N PHE A 175 -6.86 -2.23 7.17
CA PHE A 175 -5.78 -1.27 6.95
C PHE A 175 -4.99 -1.13 8.27
N PRO A 176 -3.94 -1.93 8.48
CA PRO A 176 -3.11 -1.85 9.67
C PRO A 176 -2.43 -0.47 9.77
N CYS A 177 -2.45 0.13 10.97
CA CYS A 177 -1.74 1.38 11.24
C CYS A 177 -0.70 1.16 12.35
N GLY A 178 -1.18 0.93 13.58
CA GLY A 178 -0.36 0.68 14.76
C GLY A 178 0.53 1.85 15.19
N ARG A 179 0.18 3.08 14.82
CA ARG A 179 1.03 4.26 15.01
C ARG A 179 0.28 5.47 15.54
N TRP A 180 1.05 6.36 16.15
CA TRP A 180 0.57 7.66 16.56
C TRP A 180 0.47 8.59 15.35
N LEU A 181 -0.52 9.47 15.38
CA LEU A 181 -0.66 10.65 14.56
C LEU A 181 -0.64 11.87 15.49
N GLY A 182 0.31 12.80 15.30
CA GLY A 182 0.49 13.98 16.13
C GLY A 182 1.90 14.56 15.98
N ARG A 183 2.04 15.89 15.98
CA ARG A 183 3.34 16.55 15.73
C ARG A 183 4.43 16.25 16.76
N ASN A 184 4.04 15.95 17.99
CA ASN A 184 4.94 15.78 19.13
C ASN A 184 5.09 14.30 19.56
N VAL A 185 4.56 13.37 18.79
CA VAL A 185 4.59 11.92 19.07
C VAL A 185 5.16 11.17 17.87
N ASP A 186 5.80 10.03 18.13
CA ASP A 186 6.35 9.15 17.08
C ASP A 186 7.26 9.92 16.08
N ASP A 187 6.96 9.88 14.78
CA ASP A 187 7.71 10.55 13.71
C ASP A 187 7.15 11.94 13.32
N GLY A 188 6.20 12.46 14.11
CA GLY A 188 5.57 13.77 13.91
C GLY A 188 4.49 13.81 12.81
N SER A 189 4.09 12.66 12.27
CA SER A 189 3.08 12.58 11.21
C SER A 189 1.68 12.89 11.74
N ILE A 190 0.86 13.68 11.04
CA ILE A 190 -0.58 13.88 11.35
C ILE A 190 -1.50 13.27 10.29
N GLU A 191 -0.92 12.62 9.28
CA GLU A 191 -1.62 11.79 8.30
C GLU A 191 -0.79 10.53 7.99
N ARG A 192 -1.44 9.41 7.69
CA ARG A 192 -0.75 8.18 7.29
C ARG A 192 -1.45 7.50 6.14
N LEU A 193 -0.66 6.98 5.20
CA LEU A 193 -1.12 6.10 4.14
C LEU A 193 -1.00 4.65 4.61
N LEU A 194 -2.11 3.94 4.59
CA LEU A 194 -2.24 2.55 5.00
C LEU A 194 -2.51 1.69 3.77
N VAL A 195 -1.92 0.50 3.72
CA VAL A 195 -2.13 -0.49 2.66
C VAL A 195 -3.19 -1.48 3.13
N GLY A 196 -4.15 -1.78 2.26
CA GLY A 196 -5.30 -2.63 2.55
C GLY A 196 -5.03 -4.11 2.29
N GLU A 197 -5.53 -4.95 3.18
CA GLU A 197 -5.53 -6.40 3.06
C GLU A 197 -6.97 -6.90 3.01
N LEU A 198 -7.31 -7.66 1.97
CA LEU A 198 -8.63 -8.29 1.86
C LEU A 198 -8.76 -9.38 2.93
N MET A 199 -9.77 -9.25 3.78
CA MET A 199 -10.09 -10.24 4.79
C MET A 199 -10.92 -11.39 4.21
N PRO A 200 -10.71 -12.63 4.68
CA PRO A 200 -11.59 -13.75 4.31
C PRO A 200 -13.05 -13.45 4.69
N LEU A 201 -13.98 -13.71 3.77
CA LEU A 201 -15.43 -13.47 3.92
C LEU A 201 -16.09 -14.22 5.11
N ALA A 202 -15.39 -15.18 5.73
CA ALA A 202 -15.88 -16.02 6.83
C ALA A 202 -15.84 -15.36 8.23
N ALA A 203 -15.31 -14.14 8.35
CA ALA A 203 -15.36 -13.41 9.62
C ALA A 203 -16.76 -12.80 9.81
N ASN A 204 -17.63 -13.46 10.57
CA ASN A 204 -18.87 -12.86 11.09
C ASN A 204 -18.56 -11.49 11.72
N ASP A 205 -19.50 -10.53 11.65
CA ASP A 205 -19.32 -9.15 12.12
C ASP A 205 -18.81 -9.06 13.58
N ALA A 206 -19.13 -10.03 14.44
CA ALA A 206 -18.62 -10.13 15.82
C ALA A 206 -17.13 -10.54 15.92
N ASN A 207 -16.61 -11.31 14.95
CA ASN A 207 -15.24 -11.81 14.90
C ASN A 207 -14.28 -10.91 14.13
N ILE A 208 -14.77 -9.91 13.37
CA ILE A 208 -13.89 -8.99 12.62
C ILE A 208 -12.98 -8.22 13.59
N VAL A 209 -13.52 -7.76 14.73
CA VAL A 209 -12.75 -7.05 15.76
C VAL A 209 -11.82 -7.99 16.53
N GLU A 210 -12.18 -9.27 16.68
CA GLU A 210 -11.44 -10.26 17.47
C GLU A 210 -10.32 -10.94 16.68
N SER A 211 -10.54 -11.22 15.39
CA SER A 211 -9.54 -11.73 14.44
C SER A 211 -8.43 -10.72 14.13
N CYS A 212 -8.58 -9.46 14.58
CA CYS A 212 -7.60 -8.39 14.37
C CYS A 212 -6.60 -8.22 15.53
N ARG A 213 -6.64 -9.06 16.57
CA ARG A 213 -5.82 -9.01 17.80
C ARG A 213 -4.33 -9.41 17.64
N GLY A 214 -3.72 -9.12 16.50
CA GLY A 214 -2.27 -9.26 16.31
C GLY A 214 -1.56 -7.94 16.66
N PRO A 215 -0.37 -7.97 17.30
CA PRO A 215 0.47 -6.76 17.39
C PRO A 215 0.77 -6.24 15.97
N PRO A 216 0.98 -4.92 15.78
CA PRO A 216 1.34 -4.39 14.46
C PRO A 216 2.59 -5.11 13.96
N SER A 217 2.51 -5.62 12.73
CA SER A 217 3.53 -6.44 12.05
C SER A 217 4.82 -5.67 11.71
N ARG A 218 4.84 -4.34 11.85
CA ARG A 218 5.89 -3.49 11.27
C ARG A 218 6.85 -2.92 12.33
N PRO A 219 8.07 -3.46 12.49
CA PRO A 219 9.16 -2.71 13.13
C PRO A 219 9.57 -1.53 12.23
N ARG A 220 9.71 -0.32 12.78
CA ARG A 220 10.06 0.92 12.04
C ARG A 220 11.14 1.72 12.75
N SER A 221 11.80 2.67 12.07
CA SER A 221 12.77 3.55 12.74
C SER A 221 12.09 4.45 13.78
N PRO A 222 12.71 4.73 14.94
CA PRO A 222 14.03 4.29 15.41
C PRO A 222 14.02 2.92 16.10
N SER A 223 12.86 2.24 16.20
CA SER A 223 12.75 0.91 16.77
C SER A 223 13.41 -0.13 15.85
N VAL A 224 14.74 -0.21 15.95
CA VAL A 224 15.49 -1.34 15.43
C VAL A 224 14.90 -2.60 16.06
N SER A 225 14.40 -3.44 15.15
CA SER A 225 13.80 -4.74 15.40
C SER A 225 14.74 -5.61 16.23
N ARG A 226 14.14 -6.61 16.90
CA ARG A 226 14.83 -7.79 17.44
C ARG A 226 15.99 -8.20 16.54
N ARG A 227 17.15 -8.58 17.12
CA ARG A 227 18.40 -9.08 16.50
C ARG A 227 18.23 -9.79 15.14
N SER A 228 17.93 -9.07 14.05
CA SER A 228 17.87 -9.64 12.71
C SER A 228 19.30 -9.81 12.20
N THR A 229 19.59 -10.98 11.65
CA THR A 229 20.89 -11.26 11.03
C THR A 229 20.96 -10.65 9.63
N VAL A 230 22.17 -10.38 9.14
CA VAL A 230 22.40 -9.89 7.77
C VAL A 230 21.73 -10.81 6.73
N GLY A 231 21.87 -12.14 6.88
CA GLY A 231 21.25 -13.10 5.97
C GLY A 231 19.72 -13.03 5.93
N GLN A 232 19.06 -12.83 7.08
CA GLN A 232 17.60 -12.62 7.11
C GLN A 232 17.18 -11.35 6.37
N LEU A 233 17.95 -10.27 6.52
CA LEU A 233 17.68 -9.00 5.84
C LEU A 233 17.89 -9.10 4.32
N GLN A 234 18.95 -9.79 3.89
CA GLN A 234 19.21 -10.06 2.47
C GLN A 234 18.10 -10.90 1.84
N ASN A 235 17.64 -11.97 2.52
CA ASN A 235 16.56 -12.83 2.02
C ASN A 235 15.25 -12.05 1.88
N MET A 236 14.86 -11.30 2.92
CA MET A 236 13.66 -10.47 2.91
C MET A 236 13.67 -9.46 1.75
N LEU A 237 14.78 -8.74 1.55
CA LEU A 237 14.89 -7.79 0.44
C LEU A 237 14.86 -8.50 -0.92
N SER A 238 15.52 -9.65 -1.03
CA SER A 238 15.53 -10.47 -2.25
C SER A 238 14.12 -10.95 -2.61
N ASP A 239 13.34 -11.40 -1.63
CA ASP A 239 11.96 -11.84 -1.82
C ASP A 239 11.04 -10.70 -2.26
N ALA A 240 11.21 -9.51 -1.68
CA ALA A 240 10.48 -8.31 -2.06
C ALA A 240 10.77 -7.90 -3.52
N VAL A 241 12.04 -7.88 -3.90
CA VAL A 241 12.48 -7.57 -5.28
C VAL A 241 12.00 -8.65 -6.25
N ASN A 242 12.14 -9.92 -5.91
CA ASN A 242 11.65 -11.04 -6.74
C ASN A 242 10.13 -10.96 -6.95
N SER A 243 9.37 -10.54 -5.95
CA SER A 243 7.92 -10.36 -6.06
C SER A 243 7.55 -9.24 -7.03
N LEU A 244 8.31 -8.14 -7.03
CA LEU A 244 8.17 -7.07 -8.02
C LEU A 244 8.53 -7.54 -9.43
N VAL A 245 9.67 -8.22 -9.60
CA VAL A 245 10.10 -8.78 -10.89
C VAL A 245 9.02 -9.72 -11.45
N LYS A 246 8.51 -10.66 -10.64
CA LYS A 246 7.41 -11.56 -11.04
C LYS A 246 6.15 -10.81 -11.45
N HIS A 247 5.82 -9.72 -10.76
CA HIS A 247 4.67 -8.89 -11.10
C HIS A 247 4.79 -8.28 -12.51
N PHE A 248 5.95 -7.74 -12.88
CA PHE A 248 6.13 -7.15 -14.21
C PHE A 248 6.19 -8.18 -15.33
N HIS A 249 6.56 -9.43 -15.03
CA HIS A 249 6.51 -10.53 -15.99
C HIS A 249 5.08 -11.06 -16.26
N LYS A 250 4.10 -10.76 -15.38
CA LYS A 250 2.69 -11.11 -15.61
C LYS A 250 2.06 -10.19 -16.66
N ALA A 251 1.07 -10.73 -17.39
CA ALA A 251 0.22 -9.95 -18.27
C ALA A 251 -0.50 -8.84 -17.49
N GLU A 252 -0.70 -7.67 -18.10
CA GLU A 252 -1.24 -6.48 -17.41
C GLU A 252 -2.59 -6.73 -16.72
N LYS A 253 -3.44 -7.59 -17.31
CA LYS A 253 -4.75 -7.96 -16.75
C LYS A 253 -4.67 -8.86 -15.50
N GLU A 254 -3.52 -9.48 -15.26
CA GLU A 254 -3.25 -10.39 -14.13
C GLU A 254 -2.35 -9.76 -13.07
N ARG A 255 -1.92 -8.51 -13.30
CA ARG A 255 -1.09 -7.78 -12.36
C ARG A 255 -1.92 -7.42 -11.13
N GLY A 256 -1.41 -7.81 -9.97
CA GLY A 256 -1.96 -7.43 -8.67
C GLY A 256 -1.73 -5.94 -8.37
N ASN A 257 -1.98 -5.52 -7.14
CA ASN A 257 -1.75 -4.14 -6.76
C ASN A 257 -0.27 -3.86 -6.48
N LEU A 258 0.35 -2.93 -7.23
CA LEU A 258 1.76 -2.57 -7.10
C LEU A 258 2.08 -1.90 -5.75
N THR A 259 1.13 -1.15 -5.19
CA THR A 259 1.25 -0.50 -3.87
C THR A 259 1.49 -1.52 -2.76
N ILE A 260 0.88 -2.70 -2.85
CA ILE A 260 1.09 -3.78 -1.87
C ILE A 260 2.53 -4.30 -1.95
N LEU A 261 3.05 -4.51 -3.17
CA LEU A 261 4.41 -4.99 -3.38
C LEU A 261 5.47 -3.97 -2.97
N LEU A 262 5.16 -2.68 -3.09
CA LEU A 262 6.05 -1.60 -2.65
C LEU A 262 5.98 -1.35 -1.15
N CYS A 263 4.78 -1.13 -0.61
CA CYS A 263 4.57 -0.55 0.71
C CYS A 263 3.86 -1.48 1.71
N GLY A 264 3.27 -2.58 1.23
CA GLY A 264 2.61 -3.59 2.08
C GLY A 264 3.62 -4.43 2.87
N ASP A 265 3.11 -5.32 3.72
CA ASP A 265 3.95 -6.20 4.53
C ASP A 265 4.81 -7.13 3.64
N GLY A 266 6.11 -7.19 3.93
CA GLY A 266 7.08 -7.89 3.08
C GLY A 266 7.41 -7.18 1.77
N GLY A 267 6.90 -5.96 1.54
CA GLY A 267 7.19 -5.15 0.36
C GLY A 267 8.60 -4.56 0.35
N LEU A 268 8.93 -3.88 -0.75
CA LEU A 268 10.25 -3.28 -0.97
C LEU A 268 10.61 -2.21 0.05
N VAL A 269 9.68 -1.29 0.37
CA VAL A 269 9.91 -0.17 1.29
C VAL A 269 10.19 -0.67 2.72
N PRO A 270 9.35 -1.51 3.35
CA PRO A 270 9.66 -2.05 4.68
C PRO A 270 10.97 -2.84 4.72
N SER A 271 11.29 -3.54 3.62
CA SER A 271 12.53 -4.31 3.52
C SER A 271 13.75 -3.39 3.52
N LEU A 272 13.71 -2.32 2.72
CA LEU A 272 14.77 -1.31 2.66
C LEU A 272 14.86 -0.48 3.94
N GLU A 273 13.76 -0.18 4.62
CA GLU A 273 13.77 0.47 5.93
C GLU A 273 14.59 -0.34 6.96
N GLN A 274 14.43 -1.67 6.98
CA GLN A 274 15.18 -2.53 7.91
C GLN A 274 16.64 -2.70 7.49
N VAL A 275 16.89 -2.89 6.19
CA VAL A 275 18.25 -3.00 5.63
C VAL A 275 19.05 -1.72 5.86
N LEU A 276 18.48 -0.56 5.52
CA LEU A 276 19.12 0.74 5.70
C LEU A 276 19.09 1.21 7.14
N GLY A 277 18.24 0.64 8.00
CA GLY A 277 18.26 0.86 9.45
C GLY A 277 19.26 -0.02 10.20
N PHE A 278 19.79 -1.07 9.56
CA PHE A 278 20.75 -1.98 10.19
C PHE A 278 22.07 -1.27 10.49
N GLY A 279 22.51 -1.31 11.75
CA GLY A 279 23.69 -0.56 12.21
C GLY A 279 23.49 0.96 12.26
N PHE A 280 22.24 1.46 12.19
CA PHE A 280 21.97 2.89 12.38
C PHE A 280 22.13 3.29 13.85
N LYS A 281 23.05 4.22 14.12
CA LYS A 281 23.31 4.80 15.43
C LYS A 281 22.18 5.76 15.78
N SER A 282 21.03 5.22 16.19
CA SER A 282 19.98 6.02 16.82
C SER A 282 20.45 6.41 18.22
N SER A 283 21.38 7.35 18.29
CA SER A 283 21.81 7.92 19.56
C SER A 283 20.68 8.78 20.09
N ARG A 284 20.19 8.47 21.30
CA ARG A 284 19.36 9.36 22.11
C ARG A 284 20.21 10.52 22.65
N PHE A 285 20.89 11.27 21.80
CA PHE A 285 21.47 12.53 22.22
C PHE A 285 20.31 13.47 22.56
N PHE A 286 20.15 13.80 23.85
CA PHE A 286 19.13 14.71 24.37
C PHE A 286 17.68 14.29 24.11
N SER A 287 17.36 12.99 24.23
CA SER A 287 15.99 12.46 24.20
C SER A 287 15.23 12.57 22.87
N ARG A 288 15.89 12.91 21.75
CA ARG A 288 15.25 12.90 20.41
C ARG A 288 15.64 11.65 19.62
N ASN A 289 14.63 10.98 19.07
CA ASN A 289 14.80 9.87 18.15
C ASN A 289 15.31 10.38 16.79
N LEU A 290 16.38 9.77 16.29
CA LEU A 290 16.87 9.97 14.92
C LEU A 290 16.21 8.96 13.99
N TYR A 291 15.80 9.44 12.81
CA TYR A 291 15.18 8.66 11.75
C TYR A 291 16.07 8.61 10.51
N LEU A 292 15.86 7.65 9.62
CA LEU A 292 16.56 7.57 8.33
C LEU A 292 16.37 8.85 7.49
N TRP A 293 15.21 9.49 7.59
CA TRP A 293 14.98 10.78 6.95
C TRP A 293 15.93 11.88 7.47
N ASP A 294 16.23 11.91 8.77
CA ASP A 294 17.19 12.87 9.34
C ASP A 294 18.60 12.64 8.77
N TYR A 295 18.96 11.39 8.52
CA TYR A 295 20.21 11.03 7.84
C TYR A 295 20.23 11.55 6.40
N LEU A 296 19.18 11.32 5.61
CA LEU A 296 19.10 11.83 4.23
C LEU A 296 19.25 13.35 4.15
N VAL A 297 18.59 14.08 5.08
CA VAL A 297 18.71 15.54 5.17
C VAL A 297 20.14 15.99 5.51
N ARG A 298 20.85 15.26 6.40
CA ARG A 298 22.25 15.56 6.72
C ARG A 298 23.18 15.33 5.53
N VAL A 299 22.98 14.24 4.78
CA VAL A 299 23.73 13.99 3.54
C VAL A 299 23.47 15.07 2.49
N GLN A 300 22.21 15.47 2.32
CA GLN A 300 21.85 16.57 1.43
C GLN A 300 22.55 17.89 1.83
N ALA A 301 22.53 18.25 3.11
CA ALA A 301 23.17 19.47 3.61
C ALA A 301 24.68 19.48 3.36
N PHE A 302 25.35 18.33 3.55
CA PHE A 302 26.76 18.17 3.22
C PHE A 302 27.02 18.43 1.74
N TYR A 303 26.29 17.78 0.83
CA TYR A 303 26.50 17.94 -0.61
C TYR A 303 26.19 19.35 -1.09
N ILE A 304 25.12 19.98 -0.62
CA ILE A 304 24.81 21.38 -0.95
C ILE A 304 25.95 22.31 -0.53
N THR A 305 26.52 22.10 0.66
CA THR A 305 27.64 22.91 1.18
C THR A 305 28.91 22.71 0.35
N ASN A 306 29.25 21.46 0.04
CA ASN A 306 30.41 21.10 -0.78
C ASN A 306 30.30 21.68 -2.20
N VAL A 307 29.12 21.60 -2.84
CA VAL A 307 28.87 22.18 -4.17
C VAL A 307 29.03 23.70 -4.15
N LYS A 308 28.55 24.38 -3.09
CA LYS A 308 28.72 25.84 -2.93
C LYS A 308 30.19 26.23 -2.76
N GLN A 309 30.95 25.48 -1.95
CA GLN A 309 32.38 25.70 -1.74
C GLN A 309 33.18 25.49 -3.02
N ASN A 310 32.99 24.37 -3.73
CA ASN A 310 33.68 24.13 -5.00
C ASN A 310 33.39 25.20 -6.05
N LYS A 311 32.14 25.70 -6.09
CA LYS A 311 31.78 26.80 -6.99
C LYS A 311 32.48 28.11 -6.62
N ALA A 312 32.60 28.42 -5.32
CA ALA A 312 33.33 29.59 -4.84
C ALA A 312 34.84 29.49 -5.14
N GLU A 313 35.39 28.28 -5.09
CA GLU A 313 36.79 27.98 -5.40
C GLU A 313 37.07 27.80 -6.91
N GLY A 314 36.06 27.95 -7.78
CA GLY A 314 36.20 27.76 -9.23
C GLY A 314 36.50 26.32 -9.66
N LYS A 315 36.36 25.33 -8.77
CA LYS A 315 36.61 23.91 -9.05
C LYS A 315 35.47 23.33 -9.89
N ARG A 316 35.81 22.73 -11.03
CA ARG A 316 34.87 21.96 -11.86
C ARG A 316 34.69 20.55 -11.28
N PRO A 317 33.49 19.95 -11.40
CA PRO A 317 33.26 18.58 -10.97
C PRO A 317 34.13 17.62 -11.79
N THR A 318 34.87 16.76 -11.11
CA THR A 318 35.77 15.76 -11.72
C THR A 318 35.00 14.66 -12.45
N ASN A 319 33.83 14.27 -11.94
CA ASN A 319 32.93 13.30 -12.56
C ASN A 319 31.53 13.94 -12.79
N PRO A 320 31.19 14.30 -14.04
CA PRO A 320 29.90 14.91 -14.38
C PRO A 320 28.68 14.03 -14.06
N GLU A 321 28.77 12.71 -14.24
CA GLU A 321 27.66 11.79 -13.98
C GLU A 321 27.40 11.67 -12.48
N HIS A 322 28.45 11.47 -11.69
CA HIS A 322 28.34 11.44 -10.22
C HIS A 322 27.75 12.75 -9.68
N TYR A 323 28.17 13.89 -10.22
CA TYR A 323 27.60 15.19 -9.88
C TYR A 323 26.10 15.30 -10.22
N ARG A 324 25.66 14.74 -11.36
CA ARG A 324 24.23 14.70 -11.72
C ARG A 324 23.42 13.86 -10.73
N ILE A 325 23.94 12.70 -10.32
CA ILE A 325 23.28 11.82 -9.35
C ILE A 325 23.12 12.55 -8.00
N ILE A 326 24.19 13.17 -7.48
CA ILE A 326 24.13 13.98 -6.25
C ILE A 326 23.08 15.10 -6.37
N LYS A 327 23.08 15.81 -7.51
CA LYS A 327 22.10 16.88 -7.75
C LYS A 327 20.66 16.33 -7.74
N SER A 328 20.41 15.20 -8.39
CA SER A 328 19.11 14.54 -8.40
C SER A 328 18.67 14.11 -7.00
N PHE A 329 19.59 13.53 -6.22
CA PHE A 329 19.36 13.19 -4.81
C PHE A 329 18.94 14.43 -4.00
N CYS A 330 19.73 15.50 -4.07
CA CYS A 330 19.46 16.73 -3.34
C CYS A 330 18.12 17.37 -3.73
N LEU A 331 17.77 17.37 -5.02
CA LEU A 331 16.48 17.87 -5.49
C LEU A 331 15.32 17.01 -4.99
N LEU A 332 15.47 15.68 -4.98
CA LEU A 332 14.41 14.79 -4.49
C LEU A 332 14.14 15.01 -2.99
N VAL A 333 15.20 15.07 -2.17
CA VAL A 333 15.07 15.31 -0.73
C VAL A 333 14.41 16.67 -0.45
N ASP A 334 14.79 17.73 -1.18
CA ASP A 334 14.18 19.07 -1.05
C ASP A 334 12.69 19.05 -1.44
N ARG A 335 12.35 18.40 -2.55
CA ARG A 335 10.96 18.29 -3.02
C ARG A 335 10.08 17.57 -2.01
N ILE A 336 10.54 16.44 -1.47
CA ILE A 336 9.81 15.69 -0.44
C ILE A 336 9.68 16.53 0.83
N GLY A 337 10.74 17.22 1.25
CA GLY A 337 10.72 18.09 2.42
C GLY A 337 9.69 19.23 2.32
N LYS A 338 9.45 19.73 1.10
CA LYS A 338 8.47 20.79 0.80
C LYS A 338 7.06 20.28 0.49
N ALA A 339 6.90 19.01 0.11
CA ALA A 339 5.65 18.49 -0.43
C ALA A 339 4.51 18.43 0.60
N SER A 340 4.82 18.17 1.88
CA SER A 340 3.79 18.23 2.92
C SER A 340 4.36 18.41 4.33
N SER A 341 3.73 19.32 5.09
CA SER A 341 3.96 19.51 6.52
C SER A 341 3.21 18.52 7.41
N THR A 342 2.35 17.67 6.82
CA THR A 342 1.56 16.65 7.52
C THR A 342 2.27 15.30 7.61
N LEU A 343 3.24 15.05 6.71
CA LEU A 343 4.00 13.81 6.66
C LEU A 343 5.11 13.79 7.71
N GLY A 344 5.13 12.71 8.50
CA GLY A 344 6.20 12.37 9.41
C GLY A 344 7.44 11.88 8.69
N LYS A 345 8.50 11.65 9.47
CA LYS A 345 9.83 11.30 8.94
C LYS A 345 9.86 9.95 8.23
N ASP A 346 9.14 8.94 8.73
CA ASP A 346 9.11 7.65 8.03
C ASP A 346 8.31 7.74 6.74
N ASP A 347 7.19 8.47 6.72
CA ASP A 347 6.38 8.64 5.51
C ASP A 347 7.17 9.38 4.42
N ARG A 348 8.04 10.33 4.79
CA ARG A 348 8.98 10.99 3.87
C ARG A 348 10.07 10.04 3.36
N PHE A 349 10.58 9.16 4.21
CA PHE A 349 11.55 8.14 3.80
C PHE A 349 10.92 7.12 2.85
N GLN A 350 9.72 6.62 3.16
CA GLN A 350 8.93 5.79 2.25
C GLN A 350 8.73 6.48 0.89
N LEU A 351 8.35 7.77 0.90
CA LEU A 351 8.19 8.55 -0.32
C LEU A 351 9.51 8.66 -1.11
N PHE A 352 10.64 8.84 -0.43
CA PHE A 352 11.96 8.83 -1.05
C PHE A 352 12.25 7.52 -1.78
N ILE A 353 12.00 6.37 -1.14
CA ILE A 353 12.20 5.07 -1.78
C ILE A 353 11.27 4.91 -2.99
N VAL A 354 9.97 5.15 -2.82
CA VAL A 354 8.96 4.99 -3.89
C VAL A 354 9.30 5.85 -5.11
N LEU A 355 9.65 7.12 -4.91
CA LEU A 355 10.01 8.02 -6.01
C LEU A 355 11.35 7.65 -6.64
N SER A 356 12.32 7.20 -5.84
CA SER A 356 13.63 6.77 -6.35
C SER A 356 13.52 5.52 -7.22
N VAL A 357 12.64 4.57 -6.89
CA VAL A 357 12.43 3.39 -7.74
C VAL A 357 11.64 3.76 -8.98
N ARG A 358 10.57 4.56 -8.85
CA ARG A 358 9.78 5.07 -9.99
C ARG A 358 10.65 5.79 -11.03
N ASP A 359 11.58 6.61 -10.55
CA ASP A 359 12.45 7.43 -11.39
C ASP A 359 13.77 6.72 -11.76
N HIS A 360 13.94 5.43 -11.41
CA HIS A 360 15.11 4.59 -11.72
C HIS A 360 16.44 5.07 -11.10
N LEU A 361 16.37 5.76 -9.96
CA LEU A 361 17.50 6.39 -9.29
C LEU A 361 17.95 5.68 -8.00
N LEU A 362 17.16 4.74 -7.47
CA LEU A 362 17.40 4.18 -6.13
C LEU A 362 18.78 3.56 -5.98
N SER A 363 19.19 2.69 -6.91
CA SER A 363 20.51 2.06 -6.87
C SER A 363 21.63 3.09 -7.04
N CYS A 364 21.42 4.10 -7.91
CA CYS A 364 22.40 5.17 -8.14
C CYS A 364 22.68 6.02 -6.89
N PHE A 365 21.73 6.10 -5.95
CA PHE A 365 21.92 6.86 -4.73
C PHE A 365 22.77 6.15 -3.67
N LEU A 366 23.02 4.85 -3.77
CA LEU A 366 23.77 4.11 -2.75
C LEU A 366 25.22 4.59 -2.61
N ASP A 367 25.91 4.83 -3.72
CA ASP A 367 27.31 5.29 -3.69
C ASP A 367 27.45 6.70 -3.06
N PRO A 368 26.70 7.73 -3.50
CA PRO A 368 26.70 9.02 -2.80
C PRO A 368 26.32 8.93 -1.32
N LEU A 369 25.37 8.05 -0.97
CA LEU A 369 25.03 7.85 0.43
C LEU A 369 26.21 7.24 1.20
N ALA A 370 26.89 6.24 0.67
CA ALA A 370 28.03 5.59 1.32
C ALA A 370 29.25 6.52 1.49
N GLU A 371 29.55 7.35 0.49
CA GLU A 371 30.71 8.25 0.48
C GLU A 371 30.55 9.48 1.40
N ALA A 372 29.31 9.85 1.73
CA ALA A 372 29.04 11.04 2.51
C ALA A 372 29.55 10.92 3.96
N PRO A 373 30.31 11.91 4.50
CA PRO A 373 30.78 11.88 5.89
C PRO A 373 29.71 11.67 6.97
N PRO A 374 28.45 12.15 6.82
CA PRO A 374 27.38 11.82 7.77
C PRO A 374 27.15 10.31 7.95
N THR A 375 27.46 9.49 6.94
CA THR A 375 27.30 8.03 7.02
C THR A 375 28.24 7.41 8.04
N SER A 376 29.50 7.84 8.08
CA SER A 376 30.44 7.30 9.07
C SER A 376 30.09 7.72 10.51
N GLN A 377 29.43 8.86 10.66
CA GLN A 377 28.97 9.41 11.94
C GLN A 377 27.70 8.73 12.46
N MET A 378 26.78 8.37 11.57
CA MET A 378 25.45 7.87 11.92
C MET A 378 25.28 6.35 11.77
N PHE A 379 26.27 5.65 11.21
CA PHE A 379 26.22 4.20 11.02
C PHE A 379 27.44 3.48 11.57
N GLU A 380 27.22 2.26 12.05
CA GLU A 380 28.25 1.28 12.36
C GLU A 380 28.89 0.71 11.10
N GLU A 381 30.13 0.20 11.23
CA GLU A 381 30.95 -0.26 10.10
C GLU A 381 30.35 -1.47 9.38
N TYR A 382 29.63 -2.32 10.10
CA TYR A 382 28.97 -3.52 9.57
C TYR A 382 27.62 -3.24 8.86
N CYS A 383 27.24 -1.97 8.68
CA CYS A 383 25.99 -1.64 8.00
C CYS A 383 26.09 -1.83 6.47
N PHE A 384 24.94 -1.99 5.82
CA PHE A 384 24.86 -2.20 4.37
C PHE A 384 25.45 -1.07 3.52
N LEU A 385 25.52 0.17 4.02
CA LEU A 385 26.09 1.30 3.28
C LEU A 385 27.61 1.34 3.38
N ARG A 386 28.19 0.90 4.50
CA ARG A 386 29.62 1.01 4.78
C ARG A 386 30.39 -0.24 4.38
N ASP A 387 29.80 -1.42 4.58
CA ASP A 387 30.38 -2.68 4.14
C ASP A 387 30.34 -2.79 2.60
N PRO A 388 31.49 -2.92 1.91
CA PRO A 388 31.54 -2.99 0.46
C PRO A 388 30.79 -4.18 -0.16
N GLU A 389 30.85 -5.36 0.46
CA GLU A 389 30.20 -6.57 -0.05
C GLU A 389 28.68 -6.46 0.05
N LEU A 390 28.20 -5.96 1.19
CA LEU A 390 26.77 -5.73 1.40
C LEU A 390 26.24 -4.60 0.50
N ARG A 391 27.03 -3.55 0.28
CA ARG A 391 26.68 -2.48 -0.66
C ARG A 391 26.59 -2.99 -2.09
N GLU A 392 27.55 -3.81 -2.53
CA GLU A 392 27.54 -4.42 -3.85
C GLU A 392 26.32 -5.33 -4.05
N PHE A 393 25.96 -6.12 -3.02
CA PHE A 393 24.72 -6.89 -3.01
C PHE A 393 23.49 -6.01 -3.22
N LEU A 394 23.35 -4.89 -2.48
CA LEU A 394 22.23 -3.96 -2.66
C LEU A 394 22.21 -3.35 -4.06
N GLN A 395 23.37 -2.91 -4.56
CA GLN A 395 23.50 -2.32 -5.88
C GLN A 395 22.99 -3.28 -6.96
N LYS A 396 23.50 -4.52 -6.94
CA LYS A 396 23.13 -5.57 -7.90
C LYS A 396 21.65 -5.91 -7.83
N LEU A 397 21.13 -6.11 -6.61
CA LEU A 397 19.74 -6.49 -6.41
C LEU A 397 18.78 -5.38 -6.85
N LEU A 398 19.03 -4.12 -6.47
CA LEU A 398 18.16 -3.00 -6.85
C LEU A 398 18.27 -2.64 -8.34
N ASN A 399 19.42 -2.89 -8.98
CA ASN A 399 19.57 -2.74 -10.42
C ASN A 399 18.65 -3.67 -11.23
N THR A 400 18.22 -4.81 -10.67
CA THR A 400 17.21 -5.67 -11.34
C THR A 400 15.88 -4.97 -11.55
N LEU A 401 15.57 -3.93 -10.77
CA LEU A 401 14.33 -3.16 -10.92
C LEU A 401 14.43 -2.06 -11.99
N HIS A 402 15.62 -1.73 -12.47
CA HIS A 402 15.89 -0.59 -13.36
C HIS A 402 15.21 -0.73 -14.73
N GLU A 403 14.89 -1.95 -15.17
CA GLU A 403 14.22 -2.18 -16.46
C GLU A 403 12.69 -1.97 -16.40
N PHE A 404 12.10 -1.91 -15.20
CA PHE A 404 10.64 -1.89 -15.03
C PHE A 404 10.09 -0.50 -14.76
N ASN A 405 9.28 0.01 -15.69
CA ASN A 405 8.60 1.28 -15.48
C ASN A 405 7.45 1.13 -14.47
N MET A 406 7.65 1.66 -13.27
CA MET A 406 6.65 1.62 -12.20
C MET A 406 5.66 2.77 -12.34
N VAL A 407 4.39 2.46 -12.64
CA VAL A 407 3.31 3.45 -12.57
C VAL A 407 2.74 3.41 -11.16
N VAL A 408 3.06 4.43 -10.37
CA VAL A 408 2.68 4.52 -8.96
C VAL A 408 1.47 5.45 -8.79
N GLU A 409 0.52 5.08 -7.93
CA GLU A 409 -0.68 5.86 -7.63
C GLU A 409 -0.35 7.30 -7.15
N GLY A 410 -1.21 8.26 -7.49
CA GLY A 410 -1.04 9.67 -7.09
C GLY A 410 -1.01 9.87 -5.56
N SER A 411 -1.79 9.06 -4.84
CA SER A 411 -1.85 9.01 -3.37
C SER A 411 -0.50 8.69 -2.73
N LEU A 412 0.26 7.77 -3.34
CA LEU A 412 1.60 7.38 -2.92
C LEU A 412 2.65 8.43 -3.25
N THR A 413 2.53 9.09 -4.39
CA THR A 413 3.54 10.09 -4.85
C THR A 413 3.29 11.50 -4.30
N LYS A 414 2.14 11.74 -3.67
CA LYS A 414 1.72 13.05 -3.11
C LYS A 414 1.81 14.18 -4.14
N GLY A 415 1.57 13.87 -5.41
CA GLY A 415 1.66 14.83 -6.52
C GLY A 415 3.08 15.23 -6.93
N ILE A 416 4.12 14.61 -6.36
CA ILE A 416 5.51 14.88 -6.75
C ILE A 416 5.78 14.22 -8.11
N ALA A 417 5.70 15.01 -9.19
CA ALA A 417 5.97 14.56 -10.56
C ALA A 417 7.40 14.03 -10.76
N SER A 418 7.65 13.20 -11.77
CA SER A 418 9.02 12.86 -12.16
C SER A 418 9.79 14.12 -12.62
N PRO A 419 11.10 14.21 -12.38
CA PRO A 419 11.91 15.28 -12.95
C PRO A 419 11.76 15.28 -14.47
N SER A 420 11.56 16.44 -15.08
CA SER A 420 11.48 16.62 -16.55
C SER A 420 12.80 16.36 -17.28
N TYR A 421 13.81 15.84 -16.59
CA TYR A 421 15.06 15.41 -17.19
C TYR A 421 14.93 13.96 -17.64
N ASN A 422 14.81 13.77 -18.96
CA ASN A 422 15.02 12.48 -19.61
C ASN A 422 16.37 11.90 -19.16
N CYS A 423 16.34 10.99 -18.18
CA CYS A 423 17.44 10.06 -17.94
C CYS A 423 17.40 8.98 -19.02
N THR A 424 17.54 9.37 -20.29
CA THR A 424 17.64 8.44 -21.43
C THR A 424 19.02 7.78 -21.54
N VAL A 425 19.95 8.09 -20.64
CA VAL A 425 21.37 7.70 -20.78
C VAL A 425 21.68 6.31 -20.18
N MET A 426 20.72 5.64 -19.54
CA MET A 426 20.92 4.25 -19.03
C MET A 426 19.99 3.21 -19.64
N ARG A 427 19.32 3.50 -20.77
CA ARG A 427 18.70 2.41 -21.54
C ARG A 427 19.81 1.63 -22.25
N PRO A 428 20.02 0.33 -21.97
CA PRO A 428 20.84 -0.48 -22.87
C PRO A 428 20.24 -0.40 -24.28
N PRO A 429 21.07 -0.34 -25.34
CA PRO A 429 20.56 -0.30 -26.70
C PRO A 429 19.65 -1.51 -26.92
N PRO A 430 18.51 -1.35 -27.62
CA PRO A 430 17.65 -2.48 -27.94
C PRO A 430 18.49 -3.52 -28.70
N SER A 431 18.46 -4.76 -28.20
CA SER A 431 19.10 -5.89 -28.88
C SER A 431 18.65 -5.93 -30.33
N PRO A 432 19.58 -6.14 -31.30
CA PRO A 432 19.22 -6.15 -32.70
C PRO A 432 18.18 -7.25 -32.91
N ARG A 433 16.96 -6.82 -33.27
CA ARG A 433 15.89 -7.73 -33.68
C ARG A 433 16.46 -8.58 -34.81
N ARG A 434 16.61 -9.88 -34.56
CA ARG A 434 16.72 -10.85 -35.65
C ARG A 434 15.46 -10.66 -36.49
N LYS A 435 15.63 -10.10 -37.69
CA LYS A 435 14.57 -10.07 -38.69
C LYS A 435 14.23 -11.53 -39.07
N PRO A 436 12.95 -11.78 -39.40
CA PRO A 436 12.45 -13.12 -39.70
C PRO A 436 13.16 -13.78 -40.87
#